data_AF-A0A5C6RN44-F1
#
_entry.id   AF-A0A5C6RN44-F1
#
_cell.length_a   1.000
_cell.length_b   1.000
_cell.length_c   1.000
_cell.angle_alpha   90.00
_cell.angle_beta   90.00
_cell.angle_gamma   90.00
#
_symmetry.space_group_name_H-M   'P 1'
#
loop_
_entity.id
_entity.type
_entity.pdbx_description
1 polymer ?
#
loop_
_entity_poly.entity_id
_entity_poly.type
_entity_poly.pdbx_seq_one_letter_code
_entity_poly.pdbx_strand_id
1 'polypeptide(L)'
;MANNLFKIDRTALPSDTKKAIGAEKPENFALLFNRMGHFAKKEELRQELEIDKLLSQEIKFHFFHKTRDSKIKQDYLLDLTTEWSLSGAQKERYKKFNNEYAKAIQSLCPSIESFLLKAEWRIALGMGNASVYENGFTFHPTYGMPYLPGSSLKGMTRHWAKAEGKDKEGTDYLKIFGNEQDGDKDFQQGQIIFFDALPVALEEKMVQPDIMNNHYPDYYEGNKPPADWLSPRPIFFLTMKGVSFQFHLGYIPGAEEEQNKQLLKTAKEWLENALKEAGVGAKTAVGYGRIRGEDDEYIPPEEPEEKREPQFKEGRTKKFKNGDKFEAVVTKPGRPATATVYGYEDKKHPNIQIAGRTNTLKVEDIIRVTIQAGKQGKIISSASLDGIIS
;
A
#
# COMPACT_ATOMS: atom_id res chain seq x y z
N MET A 1 -7.02 22.44 -10.67
CA MET A 1 -5.61 22.83 -10.48
C MET A 1 -4.95 21.70 -9.73
N ALA A 2 -3.95 21.03 -10.30
CA ALA A 2 -3.25 19.94 -9.61
C ALA A 2 -2.49 20.53 -8.42
N ASN A 3 -3.00 20.30 -7.20
CA ASN A 3 -2.24 20.60 -6.00
C ASN A 3 -1.00 19.69 -6.02
N ASN A 4 0.16 20.23 -5.66
CA ASN A 4 1.47 19.57 -5.81
C ASN A 4 1.96 19.24 -4.40
N LEU A 5 2.16 17.94 -4.13
CA LEU A 5 2.66 17.35 -2.89
C LEU A 5 3.94 17.98 -2.32
N PHE A 6 4.67 18.79 -3.10
CA PHE A 6 5.99 19.30 -2.76
C PHE A 6 6.12 20.83 -2.93
N LYS A 7 5.06 21.60 -2.66
CA LYS A 7 5.23 23.06 -2.56
C LYS A 7 6.19 23.40 -1.41
N ILE A 8 7.35 24.00 -1.75
CA ILE A 8 8.48 24.25 -0.85
C ILE A 8 8.12 25.15 0.34
N ASP A 9 7.19 26.10 0.12
CA ASP A 9 6.69 27.05 1.12
C ASP A 9 6.08 26.34 2.35
N ARG A 10 5.41 25.21 2.13
CA ARG A 10 4.67 24.42 3.14
C ARG A 10 5.44 23.19 3.68
N THR A 11 6.76 23.16 3.48
CA THR A 11 7.65 22.13 4.06
C THR A 11 8.18 22.56 5.43
N ALA A 12 8.54 21.61 6.29
CA ALA A 12 9.18 21.89 7.60
C ALA A 12 10.70 22.10 7.51
N LEU A 13 11.22 22.49 6.34
CA LEU A 13 12.65 22.72 6.12
C LEU A 13 13.17 23.93 6.91
N PRO A 14 14.43 23.90 7.41
CA PRO A 14 15.11 25.07 7.95
C PRO A 14 15.14 26.23 6.94
N SER A 15 15.11 27.48 7.42
CA SER A 15 15.08 28.69 6.59
C SER A 15 16.21 28.73 5.55
N ASP A 16 17.39 28.27 5.95
CA ASP A 16 18.59 28.35 5.11
C ASP A 16 18.53 27.29 3.99
N THR A 17 17.96 26.11 4.29
CA THR A 17 17.69 25.07 3.30
C THR A 17 16.61 25.51 2.31
N LYS A 18 15.54 26.16 2.78
CA LYS A 18 14.51 26.73 1.88
C LYS A 18 15.10 27.78 0.93
N LYS A 19 15.97 28.66 1.44
CA LYS A 19 16.66 29.66 0.61
C LYS A 19 17.62 29.04 -0.42
N ALA A 20 18.36 28.00 -0.02
CA ALA A 20 19.30 27.32 -0.90
C ALA A 20 18.61 26.54 -2.03
N ILE A 21 17.44 25.95 -1.76
CA ILE A 21 16.63 25.26 -2.77
C ILE A 21 15.89 26.27 -3.68
N GLY A 22 15.55 27.44 -3.15
CA GLY A 22 14.86 28.49 -3.91
C GLY A 22 13.43 28.11 -4.29
N ALA A 23 12.98 28.53 -5.48
CA ALA A 23 11.67 28.18 -6.05
C ALA A 23 11.71 26.89 -6.91
N GLU A 24 12.89 26.32 -7.12
CA GLU A 24 13.07 25.14 -7.95
C GLU A 24 12.77 23.88 -7.15
N LYS A 25 11.81 23.07 -7.63
CA LYS A 25 11.40 21.81 -7.00
C LYS A 25 12.51 20.76 -7.21
N PRO A 26 13.10 20.20 -6.13
CA PRO A 26 14.14 19.18 -6.28
C PRO A 26 13.61 17.95 -7.03
N GLU A 27 14.44 17.42 -7.92
CA GLU A 27 14.04 16.28 -8.77
C GLU A 27 14.27 14.92 -8.09
N ASN A 28 15.15 14.86 -7.09
CA ASN A 28 15.48 13.62 -6.38
C ASN A 28 14.33 13.21 -5.47
N PHE A 29 13.81 12.01 -5.71
CA PHE A 29 12.58 11.54 -5.05
C PHE A 29 12.77 11.26 -3.56
N ALA A 30 13.94 10.77 -3.12
CA ALA A 30 14.24 10.62 -1.70
C ALA A 30 14.32 11.96 -0.97
N LEU A 31 14.82 13.02 -1.61
CA LEU A 31 14.84 14.36 -1.03
C LEU A 31 13.43 14.95 -0.95
N LEU A 32 12.65 14.82 -2.02
CA LEU A 32 11.24 15.20 -2.03
C LEU A 32 10.49 14.53 -0.87
N PHE A 33 10.67 13.23 -0.71
CA PHE A 33 9.92 12.45 0.26
C PHE A 33 10.46 12.64 1.69
N ASN A 34 11.74 12.34 1.94
CA ASN A 34 12.30 12.31 3.29
C ASN A 34 12.69 13.67 3.85
N ARG A 35 12.77 14.73 3.02
CA ARG A 35 13.23 16.06 3.50
C ARG A 35 12.21 17.17 3.26
N MET A 36 11.35 17.02 2.26
CA MET A 36 10.38 18.05 1.87
C MET A 36 8.93 17.59 1.95
N GLY A 37 8.64 16.68 2.88
CA GLY A 37 7.26 16.33 3.22
C GLY A 37 6.43 17.59 3.51
N HIS A 38 5.23 17.63 2.93
CA HIS A 38 4.29 18.72 3.14
C HIS A 38 3.58 18.56 4.49
N PHE A 39 3.59 19.61 5.29
CA PHE A 39 2.89 19.64 6.56
C PHE A 39 1.94 20.82 6.54
N ALA A 40 0.67 20.56 6.22
CA ALA A 40 -0.36 21.59 6.34
C ALA A 40 -1.06 21.45 7.69
N LYS A 41 -1.38 22.60 8.30
CA LYS A 41 -2.13 22.60 9.57
C LYS A 41 -3.55 22.10 9.32
N LYS A 42 -4.08 21.35 10.29
CA LYS A 42 -5.45 20.84 10.25
C LYS A 42 -6.50 21.91 9.98
N GLU A 43 -6.35 23.13 10.52
CA GLU A 43 -7.32 24.22 10.28
C GLU A 43 -7.22 24.81 8.86
N GLU A 44 -6.00 24.96 8.33
CA GLU A 44 -5.76 25.50 6.98
C GLU A 44 -6.29 24.54 5.90
N LEU A 45 -6.06 23.25 6.10
CA LEU A 45 -6.60 22.18 5.26
C LEU A 45 -8.13 22.19 5.24
N ARG A 46 -8.80 22.37 6.40
CA ARG A 46 -10.27 22.42 6.48
C ARG A 46 -10.89 23.52 5.60
N GLN A 47 -10.20 24.65 5.46
CA GLN A 47 -10.69 25.80 4.69
C GLN A 47 -10.40 25.67 3.18
N GLU A 48 -9.27 25.07 2.79
CA GLU A 48 -8.87 24.99 1.37
C GLU A 48 -9.51 23.84 0.58
N LEU A 49 -9.92 22.74 1.22
CA LEU A 49 -10.21 21.48 0.51
C LEU A 49 -11.64 20.92 0.72
N GLU A 50 -12.62 21.67 1.24
CA GLU A 50 -13.95 21.12 1.63
C GLU A 50 -13.82 19.77 2.39
N ILE A 51 -12.88 19.73 3.35
CA ILE A 51 -12.38 18.50 3.95
C ILE A 51 -13.46 17.66 4.64
N ASP A 52 -14.60 18.24 5.01
CA ASP A 52 -15.71 17.48 5.57
C ASP A 52 -16.27 16.42 4.58
N LYS A 53 -16.06 16.57 3.25
CA LYS A 53 -16.33 15.53 2.23
C LYS A 53 -15.15 14.58 1.97
N LEU A 54 -13.92 14.98 2.29
CA LEU A 54 -12.68 14.22 2.03
C LEU A 54 -12.21 13.42 3.26
N LEU A 55 -12.57 13.83 4.48
CA LEU A 55 -12.38 13.04 5.71
C LEU A 55 -13.29 11.81 5.74
N SER A 56 -14.42 11.84 5.02
CA SER A 56 -15.27 10.66 4.84
C SER A 56 -14.60 9.61 3.96
N GLN A 57 -13.72 9.95 2.99
CA GLN A 57 -13.21 8.95 2.05
C GLN A 57 -11.70 8.99 1.68
N GLU A 58 -10.94 10.09 1.72
CA GLU A 58 -9.60 10.11 1.06
C GLU A 58 -8.42 10.88 1.70
N ILE A 59 -8.55 11.63 2.82
CA ILE A 59 -7.36 12.23 3.50
C ILE A 59 -7.26 11.75 4.96
N LYS A 60 -6.26 10.93 5.30
CA LYS A 60 -6.09 10.38 6.68
C LYS A 60 -4.64 10.28 7.21
N PHE A 61 -3.66 10.97 6.65
CA PHE A 61 -2.31 10.94 7.25
C PHE A 61 -2.20 11.93 8.40
N HIS A 62 -2.17 11.44 9.65
CA HIS A 62 -1.94 12.28 10.83
C HIS A 62 -0.47 12.21 11.27
N PHE A 63 0.24 13.34 11.20
CA PHE A 63 1.56 13.51 11.82
C PHE A 63 1.44 14.41 13.04
N PHE A 64 1.84 13.91 14.21
CA PHE A 64 1.94 14.71 15.41
C PHE A 64 3.32 15.35 15.48
N HIS A 65 3.40 16.68 15.34
CA HIS A 65 4.62 17.41 15.67
C HIS A 65 4.45 18.09 17.03
N LYS A 66 5.34 17.78 17.98
CA LYS A 66 5.40 18.45 19.28
C LYS A 66 6.48 19.52 19.19
N THR A 67 6.09 20.79 19.19
CA THR A 67 7.06 21.89 19.17
C THR A 67 7.82 21.95 20.50
N ARG A 68 9.09 22.40 20.44
CA ARG A 68 9.98 22.48 21.62
C ARG A 68 9.45 23.39 22.74
N ASP A 69 8.65 24.41 22.40
CA ASP A 69 8.34 25.52 23.32
C ASP A 69 6.89 25.64 23.81
N SER A 70 5.97 24.72 23.48
CA SER A 70 4.61 24.87 24.04
C SER A 70 3.87 23.57 24.24
N LYS A 71 3.06 23.55 25.30
CA LYS A 71 2.07 22.52 25.67
C LYS A 71 0.99 22.26 24.59
N ILE A 72 1.17 22.71 23.36
CA ILE A 72 0.22 22.65 22.26
C ILE A 72 0.70 21.57 21.28
N LYS A 73 0.00 20.43 21.24
CA LYS A 73 0.13 19.46 20.14
C LYS A 73 -0.48 20.13 18.90
N GLN A 74 0.30 20.32 17.84
CA GLN A 74 -0.23 20.76 16.55
C GLN A 74 -0.39 19.54 15.63
N ASP A 75 -1.59 19.38 15.09
CA ASP A 75 -1.93 18.30 14.15
C ASP A 75 -1.54 18.75 12.73
N TYR A 76 -0.61 18.04 12.12
CA TYR A 76 -0.29 18.21 10.71
C TYR A 76 -0.84 17.03 9.92
N LEU A 77 -1.38 17.29 8.73
CA LEU A 77 -1.77 16.23 7.81
C LEU A 77 -0.88 16.23 6.57
N LEU A 78 -0.52 15.02 6.13
CA LEU A 78 0.12 14.83 4.83
C LEU A 78 -0.98 14.65 3.77
N ASP A 79 -1.03 15.61 2.85
CA ASP A 79 -1.92 15.52 1.70
C ASP A 79 -1.32 14.57 0.66
N LEU A 80 -1.89 13.37 0.53
CA LEU A 80 -1.58 12.42 -0.55
C LEU A 80 -2.64 12.36 -1.65
N THR A 81 -3.67 13.21 -1.59
CA THR A 81 -4.73 13.27 -2.64
C THR A 81 -4.25 13.92 -3.91
N THR A 82 -3.07 14.53 -3.85
CA THR A 82 -2.44 15.14 -5.00
C THR A 82 -1.70 14.11 -5.82
N GLU A 83 -2.16 13.90 -7.04
CA GLU A 83 -1.49 13.00 -7.98
C GLU A 83 -0.02 13.41 -8.11
N TRP A 84 0.87 12.51 -7.70
CA TRP A 84 2.29 12.67 -7.94
C TRP A 84 2.54 12.51 -9.45
N SER A 85 2.66 13.63 -10.15
CA SER A 85 3.08 13.67 -11.55
C SER A 85 4.57 13.95 -11.66
N LEU A 86 5.27 13.08 -12.39
CA LEU A 86 6.62 13.32 -12.86
C LEU A 86 6.57 14.13 -14.14
N SER A 87 7.44 15.14 -14.27
CA SER A 87 7.59 15.86 -15.53
C SER A 87 8.13 14.92 -16.62
N GLY A 88 7.86 15.24 -17.88
CA GLY A 88 8.40 14.47 -19.01
C GLY A 88 9.93 14.32 -18.94
N ALA A 89 10.63 15.39 -18.57
CA ALA A 89 12.09 15.40 -18.40
C ALA A 89 12.56 14.41 -17.31
N GLN A 90 11.83 14.27 -16.20
CA GLN A 90 12.15 13.30 -15.15
C GLN A 90 11.97 11.87 -15.63
N LYS A 91 10.89 11.58 -16.36
CA LYS A 91 10.64 10.26 -16.96
C LYS A 91 11.73 9.90 -17.98
N GLU A 92 12.16 10.85 -18.81
CA GLU A 92 13.25 10.65 -19.78
C GLU A 92 14.62 10.42 -19.12
N ARG A 93 14.96 11.24 -18.11
CA ARG A 93 16.19 11.08 -17.34
C ARG A 93 16.25 9.71 -16.68
N TYR A 94 15.13 9.25 -16.13
CA TYR A 94 15.00 7.92 -15.54
C TYR A 94 15.28 6.81 -16.57
N LYS A 95 14.63 6.88 -17.74
CA LYS A 95 14.87 5.91 -18.83
C LYS A 95 16.33 5.88 -19.25
N LYS A 96 16.96 7.05 -19.39
CA LYS A 96 18.40 7.14 -19.71
C LYS A 96 19.24 6.46 -18.62
N PHE A 97 18.96 6.73 -17.35
CA PHE A 97 19.66 6.11 -16.24
C PHE A 97 19.53 4.58 -16.25
N ASN A 98 18.31 4.06 -16.39
CA ASN A 98 18.06 2.62 -16.41
C ASN A 98 18.82 1.92 -17.56
N ASN A 99 18.88 2.57 -18.72
CA ASN A 99 19.67 2.09 -19.86
C ASN A 99 21.18 2.09 -19.58
N GLU A 100 21.72 3.14 -18.98
CA GLU A 100 23.14 3.21 -18.61
C GLU A 100 23.48 2.21 -17.50
N TYR A 101 22.57 1.98 -16.55
CA TYR A 101 22.70 0.94 -15.53
C TYR A 101 22.81 -0.46 -16.15
N ALA A 102 21.91 -0.80 -17.08
CA ALA A 102 21.96 -2.07 -17.79
C ALA A 102 23.25 -2.24 -18.60
N LYS A 103 23.72 -1.19 -19.29
CA LYS A 103 25.01 -1.21 -20.02
C LYS A 103 26.20 -1.40 -19.08
N ALA A 104 26.19 -0.74 -17.92
CA ALA A 104 27.25 -0.89 -16.93
C ALA A 104 27.33 -2.34 -16.45
N ILE A 105 26.19 -2.96 -16.13
CA ILE A 105 26.12 -4.38 -15.76
C ILE A 105 26.67 -5.27 -16.89
N GLN A 106 26.28 -5.00 -18.14
CA GLN A 106 26.81 -5.68 -19.34
C GLN A 106 28.32 -5.59 -19.49
N SER A 107 28.91 -4.45 -19.15
CA SER A 107 30.37 -4.29 -19.20
C SER A 107 31.11 -4.97 -18.04
N LEU A 108 30.44 -5.17 -16.90
CA LEU A 108 31.04 -5.70 -15.68
C LEU A 108 31.07 -7.22 -15.65
N CYS A 109 30.11 -7.90 -16.27
CA CYS A 109 29.93 -9.34 -16.15
C CYS A 109 30.10 -10.05 -17.52
N PRO A 110 30.82 -11.19 -17.58
CA PRO A 110 31.02 -11.95 -18.83
C PRO A 110 29.74 -12.63 -19.34
N SER A 111 28.81 -12.96 -18.44
CA SER A 111 27.52 -13.55 -18.77
C SER A 111 26.46 -12.99 -17.83
N ILE A 112 25.29 -12.67 -18.38
CA ILE A 112 24.20 -12.00 -17.67
C ILE A 112 22.87 -12.59 -18.12
N GLU A 113 21.98 -12.79 -17.15
CA GLU A 113 20.55 -13.04 -17.36
C GLU A 113 19.77 -11.78 -16.97
N SER A 114 18.94 -11.30 -17.89
CA SER A 114 18.10 -10.11 -17.68
C SER A 114 16.66 -10.45 -18.01
N PHE A 115 15.74 -10.11 -17.11
CA PHE A 115 14.33 -10.45 -17.27
C PHE A 115 13.44 -9.42 -16.57
N LEU A 116 12.20 -9.36 -17.03
CA LEU A 116 11.18 -8.43 -16.57
C LEU A 116 10.13 -9.19 -15.77
N LEU A 117 9.78 -8.66 -14.60
CA LEU A 117 8.64 -9.16 -13.83
C LEU A 117 7.83 -8.00 -13.28
N LYS A 118 6.55 -8.26 -13.02
CA LYS A 118 5.58 -7.27 -12.55
C LYS A 118 5.13 -7.57 -11.13
N ALA A 119 5.01 -6.51 -10.33
CA ALA A 119 4.38 -6.59 -9.01
C ALA A 119 2.94 -7.08 -9.15
N GLU A 120 2.64 -8.18 -8.48
CA GLU A 120 1.31 -8.81 -8.45
C GLU A 120 0.32 -7.92 -7.69
N TRP A 121 0.75 -7.43 -6.52
CA TRP A 121 -0.03 -6.51 -5.69
C TRP A 121 0.84 -5.34 -5.20
N ARG A 122 0.71 -4.98 -3.92
CA ARG A 122 1.47 -3.93 -3.28
C ARG A 122 2.79 -4.47 -2.75
N ILE A 123 3.86 -3.70 -2.88
CA ILE A 123 5.17 -3.99 -2.29
C ILE A 123 5.42 -2.98 -1.18
N ALA A 124 5.53 -3.45 0.06
CA ALA A 124 5.93 -2.63 1.19
C ALA A 124 7.45 -2.61 1.31
N LEU A 125 8.10 -1.48 1.00
CA LEU A 125 9.56 -1.35 1.04
C LEU A 125 10.00 -0.49 2.20
N GLY A 126 11.13 -0.86 2.82
CA GLY A 126 11.81 -0.01 3.79
C GLY A 126 11.04 0.24 5.10
N MET A 127 10.05 -0.59 5.43
CA MET A 127 9.40 -0.52 6.75
C MET A 127 10.46 -0.71 7.85
N GLY A 128 10.53 0.24 8.78
CA GLY A 128 11.58 0.32 9.80
C GLY A 128 12.76 1.25 9.47
N ASN A 129 12.89 1.72 8.23
CA ASN A 129 13.88 2.75 7.90
C ASN A 129 13.52 4.08 8.59
N ALA A 130 14.55 4.82 9.01
CA ALA A 130 14.38 6.16 9.55
C ALA A 130 13.77 7.08 8.50
N SER A 131 12.72 7.79 8.89
CA SER A 131 11.91 8.58 8.00
C SER A 131 11.23 9.70 8.77
N VAL A 132 10.84 10.76 8.07
CA VAL A 132 9.95 11.79 8.65
C VAL A 132 8.54 11.22 8.82
N TYR A 133 8.22 10.17 8.08
CA TYR A 133 7.05 9.34 8.25
C TYR A 133 7.34 8.22 9.26
N GLU A 134 6.33 7.76 10.02
CA GLU A 134 6.49 6.71 11.04
C GLU A 134 7.14 5.42 10.48
N ASN A 135 6.90 5.13 9.20
CA ASN A 135 7.57 4.08 8.45
C ASN A 135 8.36 4.67 7.28
N GLY A 136 9.63 4.27 7.15
CA GLY A 136 10.45 4.64 6.01
C GLY A 136 10.15 3.85 4.74
N PHE A 137 10.86 4.24 3.70
CA PHE A 137 10.74 3.64 2.38
C PHE A 137 12.13 3.57 1.73
N THR A 138 12.39 2.51 0.97
CA THR A 138 13.72 2.30 0.38
C THR A 138 13.86 3.07 -0.92
N PHE A 139 14.79 4.03 -0.92
CA PHE A 139 15.15 4.80 -2.10
C PHE A 139 16.61 4.59 -2.44
N HIS A 140 16.91 4.60 -3.73
CA HIS A 140 18.28 4.53 -4.22
C HIS A 140 19.03 5.75 -3.70
N PRO A 141 20.19 5.58 -3.04
CA PRO A 141 20.85 6.67 -2.32
C PRO A 141 21.24 7.84 -3.23
N THR A 142 21.72 7.54 -4.44
CA THR A 142 22.16 8.55 -5.41
C THR A 142 21.00 9.21 -6.16
N TYR A 143 20.01 8.42 -6.60
CA TYR A 143 18.99 8.90 -7.54
C TYR A 143 17.62 9.15 -6.91
N GLY A 144 17.44 8.69 -5.68
CA GLY A 144 16.23 8.90 -4.89
C GLY A 144 15.02 8.06 -5.30
N MET A 145 15.12 7.22 -6.33
CA MET A 145 14.04 6.38 -6.85
C MET A 145 13.79 5.13 -5.98
N PRO A 146 12.56 4.62 -5.87
CA PRO A 146 12.33 3.27 -5.32
C PRO A 146 13.14 2.22 -6.06
N TYR A 147 13.66 1.24 -5.34
CA TYR A 147 14.31 0.07 -5.92
C TYR A 147 14.24 -1.14 -4.99
N LEU A 148 14.50 -2.32 -5.53
CA LEU A 148 14.70 -3.55 -4.74
C LEU A 148 16.20 -3.80 -4.62
N PRO A 149 16.76 -3.78 -3.40
CA PRO A 149 18.19 -4.05 -3.22
C PRO A 149 18.56 -5.47 -3.64
N GLY A 150 19.65 -5.63 -4.37
CA GLY A 150 20.19 -6.92 -4.80
C GLY A 150 20.55 -7.83 -3.62
N SER A 151 20.96 -7.25 -2.49
CA SER A 151 21.17 -7.98 -1.23
C SER A 151 19.87 -8.58 -0.68
N SER A 152 18.75 -7.84 -0.74
CA SER A 152 17.44 -8.35 -0.34
C SER A 152 16.97 -9.47 -1.27
N LEU A 153 17.18 -9.31 -2.59
CA LEU A 153 16.86 -10.34 -3.57
C LEU A 153 17.69 -11.61 -3.31
N LYS A 154 19.01 -11.48 -3.16
CA LYS A 154 19.90 -12.60 -2.84
C LYS A 154 19.48 -13.30 -1.54
N GLY A 155 19.22 -12.53 -0.48
CA GLY A 155 18.84 -13.06 0.83
C GLY A 155 17.51 -13.82 0.79
N MET A 156 16.49 -13.24 0.13
CA MET A 156 15.19 -13.86 -0.06
C MET A 156 15.31 -15.16 -0.87
N THR A 157 16.01 -15.14 -2.01
CA THR A 157 16.19 -16.34 -2.84
C THR A 157 16.97 -17.41 -2.11
N ARG A 158 18.00 -17.03 -1.33
CA ARG A 158 18.77 -17.96 -0.49
C ARG A 158 17.89 -18.64 0.56
N HIS A 159 17.00 -17.88 1.19
CA HIS A 159 16.06 -18.40 2.18
C HIS A 159 15.05 -19.35 1.56
N TRP A 160 14.42 -18.95 0.45
CA TRP A 160 13.48 -19.78 -0.30
C TRP A 160 14.13 -21.09 -0.78
N ALA A 161 15.31 -21.02 -1.40
CA ALA A 161 16.02 -22.19 -1.88
C ALA A 161 16.34 -23.18 -0.76
N LYS A 162 16.69 -22.68 0.43
CA LYS A 162 16.89 -23.51 1.62
C LYS A 162 15.59 -24.17 2.10
N ALA A 163 14.49 -23.43 2.13
CA ALA A 163 13.17 -23.96 2.50
C ALA A 163 12.71 -25.09 1.55
N GLU A 164 13.02 -24.96 0.26
CA GLU A 164 12.75 -25.96 -0.77
C GLU A 164 13.78 -27.12 -0.80
N GLY A 165 14.70 -27.17 0.17
CA GLY A 165 15.70 -28.22 0.30
C GLY A 165 16.72 -28.24 -0.85
N LYS A 166 16.97 -27.09 -1.48
CA LYS A 166 17.98 -26.92 -2.53
C LYS A 166 19.39 -26.74 -1.97
N ASP A 167 19.60 -26.79 -0.66
CA ASP A 167 20.91 -26.64 0.00
C ASP A 167 21.64 -27.98 0.25
N LYS A 168 21.09 -29.09 -0.27
CA LYS A 168 21.69 -30.43 -0.16
C LYS A 168 22.95 -30.57 -1.02
N GLU A 169 23.82 -31.52 -0.68
CA GLU A 169 25.01 -31.85 -1.48
C GLU A 169 24.65 -32.16 -2.94
N GLY A 170 25.50 -31.70 -3.87
CA GLY A 170 25.29 -31.86 -5.31
C GLY A 170 24.37 -30.83 -5.96
N THR A 171 23.79 -29.91 -5.19
CA THR A 171 23.02 -28.77 -5.72
C THR A 171 23.91 -27.59 -6.06
N ASP A 172 23.38 -26.65 -6.85
CA ASP A 172 24.05 -25.41 -7.21
C ASP A 172 24.02 -24.33 -6.12
N TYR A 173 23.53 -24.63 -4.92
CA TYR A 173 23.30 -23.65 -3.85
C TYR A 173 24.56 -22.92 -3.40
N LEU A 174 25.63 -23.66 -3.08
CA LEU A 174 26.91 -23.07 -2.67
C LEU A 174 27.56 -22.30 -3.83
N LYS A 175 27.40 -22.76 -5.07
CA LYS A 175 27.88 -22.04 -6.25
C LYS A 175 27.14 -20.72 -6.45
N ILE A 176 25.84 -20.65 -6.20
CA ILE A 176 25.06 -19.42 -6.37
C ILE A 176 25.33 -18.44 -5.22
N PHE A 177 25.25 -18.89 -3.97
CA PHE A 177 25.24 -18.00 -2.81
C PHE A 177 26.58 -17.86 -2.10
N GLY A 178 27.40 -18.92 -2.12
CA GLY A 178 28.58 -19.08 -1.26
C GLY A 178 28.22 -19.49 0.18
N ASN A 179 29.25 -19.60 1.01
CA ASN A 179 29.14 -19.86 2.44
C ASN A 179 29.93 -18.86 3.30
N GLU A 180 29.92 -19.06 4.63
CA GLU A 180 30.54 -18.16 5.59
C GLU A 180 31.97 -18.59 5.91
N GLN A 181 32.89 -17.63 5.91
CA GLN A 181 34.33 -17.86 6.10
C GLN A 181 34.69 -18.32 7.52
N ASP A 182 33.92 -17.92 8.54
CA ASP A 182 34.23 -18.16 9.96
C ASP A 182 33.57 -19.44 10.55
N GLY A 183 32.83 -20.20 9.74
CA GLY A 183 32.12 -21.42 10.18
C GLY A 183 32.48 -22.69 9.41
N ASP A 184 32.91 -22.56 8.15
CA ASP A 184 33.14 -23.69 7.26
C ASP A 184 34.63 -23.88 6.96
N LYS A 185 35.10 -25.14 6.97
CA LYS A 185 36.50 -25.47 6.67
C LYS A 185 36.89 -25.19 5.21
N ASP A 186 35.90 -25.15 4.32
CA ASP A 186 36.06 -24.94 2.88
C ASP A 186 35.23 -23.73 2.45
N PHE A 187 35.80 -22.53 2.59
CA PHE A 187 35.14 -21.30 2.14
C PHE A 187 35.00 -21.28 0.62
N GLN A 188 33.79 -20.99 0.16
CA GLN A 188 33.42 -20.85 -1.24
C GLN A 188 32.66 -19.54 -1.43
N GLN A 189 33.20 -18.66 -2.27
CA GLN A 189 32.51 -17.46 -2.73
C GLN A 189 31.39 -17.84 -3.72
N GLY A 190 30.21 -17.25 -3.55
CA GLY A 190 29.12 -17.39 -4.52
C GLY A 190 29.48 -16.72 -5.85
N GLN A 191 29.18 -17.41 -6.95
CA GLN A 191 29.55 -17.05 -8.32
C GLN A 191 28.52 -16.17 -9.03
N ILE A 192 27.33 -15.98 -8.44
CA ILE A 192 26.25 -15.16 -8.99
C ILE A 192 26.11 -13.84 -8.24
N ILE A 193 26.15 -12.75 -8.99
CA ILE A 193 25.88 -11.39 -8.54
C ILE A 193 24.39 -11.10 -8.76
N PHE A 194 23.70 -10.75 -7.68
CA PHE A 194 22.34 -10.25 -7.70
C PHE A 194 22.39 -8.72 -7.71
N PHE A 195 22.05 -8.11 -8.83
CA PHE A 195 22.01 -6.66 -8.95
C PHE A 195 20.72 -6.07 -8.37
N ASP A 196 20.74 -4.77 -8.13
CA ASP A 196 19.57 -4.01 -7.73
C ASP A 196 18.51 -4.04 -8.83
N ALA A 197 17.26 -4.34 -8.50
CA ALA A 197 16.17 -4.29 -9.46
C ALA A 197 15.53 -2.90 -9.45
N LEU A 198 15.59 -2.24 -10.60
CA LEU A 198 15.02 -0.92 -10.81
C LEU A 198 13.65 -1.04 -11.51
N PRO A 199 12.68 -0.17 -11.20
CA PRO A 199 11.46 -0.06 -11.99
C PRO A 199 11.77 0.13 -13.49
N VAL A 200 10.97 -0.40 -14.40
CA VAL A 200 11.19 -0.16 -15.85
C VAL A 200 10.88 1.29 -16.21
N ALA A 201 9.81 1.81 -15.63
CA ALA A 201 9.37 3.19 -15.76
C ALA A 201 8.87 3.69 -14.40
N LEU A 202 8.92 5.01 -14.23
CA LEU A 202 8.26 5.66 -13.11
C LEU A 202 6.88 6.11 -13.58
N GLU A 203 5.87 5.37 -13.15
CA GLU A 203 4.47 5.65 -13.46
C GLU A 203 3.84 6.56 -12.40
N GLU A 204 2.81 7.30 -12.82
CA GLU A 204 2.01 8.09 -11.91
C GLU A 204 1.29 7.17 -10.93
N LYS A 205 1.20 7.57 -9.65
CA LYS A 205 0.59 6.76 -8.57
C LYS A 205 1.31 5.43 -8.29
N MET A 206 2.54 5.23 -8.76
CA MET A 206 3.31 4.01 -8.47
C MET A 206 3.59 3.81 -6.97
N VAL A 207 3.76 4.92 -6.23
CA VAL A 207 3.91 4.93 -4.77
C VAL A 207 2.57 5.35 -4.17
N GLN A 208 2.00 4.48 -3.34
CA GLN A 208 0.70 4.67 -2.73
C GLN A 208 0.76 4.48 -1.22
N PRO A 209 -0.02 5.26 -0.48
CA PRO A 209 -0.25 4.96 0.93
C PRO A 209 -1.03 3.67 1.13
N ASP A 210 -0.78 3.03 2.26
CA ASP A 210 -1.53 1.90 2.77
C ASP A 210 -1.64 1.97 4.30
N ILE A 211 -2.58 1.22 4.88
CA ILE A 211 -2.95 1.30 6.29
C ILE A 211 -2.79 -0.07 6.96
N MET A 212 -2.23 -0.06 8.16
CA MET A 212 -2.27 -1.19 9.09
C MET A 212 -2.98 -0.78 10.37
N ASN A 213 -4.06 -1.46 10.73
CA ASN A 213 -4.72 -1.23 12.00
C ASN A 213 -4.20 -2.22 13.05
N ASN A 214 -3.48 -1.73 14.06
CA ASN A 214 -3.19 -2.54 15.24
C ASN A 214 -4.36 -2.44 16.21
N HIS A 215 -5.06 -3.55 16.45
CA HIS A 215 -6.19 -3.63 17.37
C HIS A 215 -5.77 -3.70 18.86
N TYR A 216 -4.52 -4.05 19.16
CA TYR A 216 -4.04 -4.26 20.54
C TYR A 216 -2.73 -3.51 20.87
N PRO A 217 -2.60 -2.21 20.58
CA PRO A 217 -1.34 -1.49 20.79
C PRO A 217 -0.92 -1.50 22.27
N ASP A 218 -1.87 -1.28 23.19
CA ASP A 218 -1.62 -1.26 24.64
C ASP A 218 -1.17 -2.64 25.19
N TYR A 219 -1.47 -3.74 24.49
CA TYR A 219 -1.01 -5.09 24.84
C TYR A 219 0.44 -5.31 24.43
N TYR A 220 0.79 -4.95 23.19
CA TYR A 220 2.17 -5.06 22.71
C TYR A 220 3.14 -4.12 23.43
N GLU A 221 2.64 -3.01 23.99
CA GLU A 221 3.42 -2.11 24.86
C GLU A 221 3.53 -2.62 26.31
N GLY A 222 2.93 -3.78 26.65
CA GLY A 222 2.98 -4.39 27.98
C GLY A 222 2.10 -3.72 29.04
N ASN A 223 1.22 -2.79 28.63
CA ASN A 223 0.45 -1.95 29.56
C ASN A 223 -0.90 -2.57 29.95
N LYS A 224 -1.53 -3.39 29.09
CA LYS A 224 -2.87 -3.98 29.32
C LYS A 224 -3.02 -5.36 28.67
N PRO A 225 -3.88 -6.25 29.19
CA PRO A 225 -4.24 -7.48 28.48
C PRO A 225 -4.96 -7.18 27.15
N PRO A 226 -4.88 -8.08 26.15
CA PRO A 226 -5.53 -7.89 24.87
C PRO A 226 -7.05 -8.01 25.08
N ALA A 227 -7.80 -7.01 24.64
CA ALA A 227 -9.24 -6.97 24.83
C ALA A 227 -9.95 -6.34 23.64
N ASP A 228 -11.11 -6.89 23.26
CA ASP A 228 -11.86 -6.51 22.05
C ASP A 228 -12.37 -5.06 22.03
N TRP A 229 -12.30 -4.34 23.17
CA TRP A 229 -12.70 -2.93 23.29
C TRP A 229 -11.53 -1.94 23.10
N LEU A 230 -10.32 -2.42 22.81
CA LEU A 230 -9.21 -1.53 22.49
C LEU A 230 -9.42 -0.88 21.11
N SER A 231 -9.26 0.44 21.06
CA SER A 231 -9.45 1.19 19.81
C SER A 231 -8.29 0.90 18.86
N PRO A 232 -8.56 0.55 17.59
CA PRO A 232 -7.50 0.35 16.62
C PRO A 232 -6.72 1.65 16.42
N ARG A 233 -5.39 1.53 16.35
CA ARG A 233 -4.52 2.65 15.94
C ARG A 233 -4.08 2.42 14.50
N PRO A 234 -4.60 3.19 13.52
CA PRO A 234 -4.14 3.13 12.15
C PRO A 234 -2.69 3.60 12.06
N ILE A 235 -1.82 2.73 11.55
CA ILE A 235 -0.42 3.00 11.23
C ILE A 235 -0.31 3.00 9.72
N PHE A 236 0.05 4.14 9.15
CA PHE A 236 0.18 4.28 7.71
C PHE A 236 1.61 3.95 7.27
N PHE A 237 1.73 3.39 6.07
CA PHE A 237 3.02 3.12 5.44
C PHE A 237 2.90 3.26 3.93
N LEU A 238 4.04 3.37 3.26
CA LEU A 238 4.06 3.46 1.80
C LEU A 238 4.26 2.10 1.15
N THR A 239 3.67 1.98 -0.04
CA THR A 239 3.72 0.79 -0.88
C THR A 239 3.96 1.16 -2.32
N MET A 240 4.47 0.22 -3.12
CA MET A 240 4.47 0.32 -4.58
C MET A 240 3.37 -0.54 -5.17
N LYS A 241 2.59 -0.03 -6.13
CA LYS A 241 1.53 -0.79 -6.83
C LYS A 241 1.69 -0.65 -8.35
N GLY A 242 1.47 -1.75 -9.08
CA GLY A 242 1.42 -1.74 -10.55
C GLY A 242 2.78 -1.50 -11.23
N VAL A 243 3.89 -1.87 -10.59
CA VAL A 243 5.25 -1.58 -11.08
C VAL A 243 5.88 -2.83 -11.68
N SER A 244 6.48 -2.68 -12.85
CA SER A 244 7.38 -3.69 -13.43
C SER A 244 8.84 -3.36 -13.12
N PHE A 245 9.62 -4.38 -12.80
CA PHE A 245 11.03 -4.26 -12.47
C PHE A 245 11.88 -5.00 -13.49
N GLN A 246 13.05 -4.41 -13.80
CA GLN A 246 14.11 -5.06 -14.54
C GLN A 246 15.06 -5.72 -13.55
N PHE A 247 15.22 -7.04 -13.68
CA PHE A 247 16.15 -7.84 -12.90
C PHE A 247 17.38 -8.17 -13.74
N HIS A 248 18.54 -8.20 -13.08
CA HIS A 248 19.80 -8.62 -13.67
C HIS A 248 20.53 -9.57 -12.71
N LEU A 249 20.93 -10.73 -13.23
CA LEU A 249 21.85 -11.65 -12.59
C LEU A 249 23.11 -11.72 -13.43
N GLY A 250 24.27 -11.49 -12.82
CA GLY A 250 25.55 -11.56 -13.52
C GLY A 250 26.43 -12.63 -12.92
N TYR A 251 27.26 -13.24 -13.75
CA TYR A 251 28.29 -14.13 -13.28
C TYR A 251 29.53 -13.32 -12.83
N ILE A 252 30.24 -13.75 -11.78
CA ILE A 252 31.46 -13.07 -11.33
C ILE A 252 32.56 -13.18 -12.42
N PRO A 253 33.25 -12.09 -12.77
CA PRO A 253 34.37 -12.15 -13.72
C PRO A 253 35.46 -13.15 -13.30
N GLY A 254 35.89 -14.00 -14.23
CA GLY A 254 37.04 -14.90 -14.03
C GLY A 254 36.73 -16.38 -13.78
N ALA A 255 35.47 -16.85 -13.91
CA ALA A 255 35.16 -18.29 -13.87
C ALA A 255 34.54 -18.82 -15.19
N GLU A 256 34.60 -20.15 -15.39
CA GLU A 256 34.47 -20.86 -16.68
C GLU A 256 33.11 -20.72 -17.40
N GLU A 257 33.14 -20.21 -18.63
CA GLU A 257 31.97 -19.71 -19.39
C GLU A 257 30.82 -20.70 -19.64
N GLU A 258 31.10 -21.99 -19.85
CA GLU A 258 30.07 -22.99 -20.20
C GLU A 258 29.21 -23.39 -18.98
N GLN A 259 29.80 -23.44 -17.78
CA GLN A 259 29.05 -23.65 -16.53
C GLN A 259 28.24 -22.41 -16.12
N ASN A 260 28.64 -21.22 -16.59
CA ASN A 260 28.04 -19.94 -16.20
C ASN A 260 26.59 -19.80 -16.66
N LYS A 261 26.26 -20.27 -17.87
CA LYS A 261 24.91 -20.13 -18.44
C LYS A 261 23.87 -20.97 -17.70
N GLN A 262 24.19 -22.22 -17.40
CA GLN A 262 23.27 -23.10 -16.68
C GLN A 262 23.07 -22.61 -15.24
N LEU A 263 24.13 -22.17 -14.57
CA LEU A 263 24.03 -21.65 -13.21
C LEU A 263 23.20 -20.37 -13.14
N LEU A 264 23.37 -19.45 -14.09
CA LEU A 264 22.56 -18.23 -14.20
C LEU A 264 21.08 -18.56 -14.43
N LYS A 265 20.78 -19.53 -15.29
CA LYS A 265 19.41 -19.99 -15.52
C LYS A 265 18.79 -20.55 -14.26
N THR A 266 19.50 -21.40 -13.52
CA THR A 266 19.04 -21.93 -12.23
C THR A 266 18.85 -20.83 -11.19
N ALA A 267 19.76 -19.86 -11.11
CA ALA A 267 19.62 -18.71 -10.21
C ALA A 267 18.42 -17.82 -10.57
N LYS A 268 18.16 -17.62 -11.87
CA LYS A 268 16.96 -16.92 -12.38
C LYS A 268 15.69 -17.65 -11.96
N GLU A 269 15.60 -18.95 -12.24
CA GLU A 269 14.44 -19.77 -11.89
C GLU A 269 14.16 -19.74 -10.38
N TRP A 270 15.21 -19.82 -9.55
CA TRP A 270 15.06 -19.73 -8.09
C TRP A 270 14.60 -18.34 -7.65
N LEU A 271 15.12 -17.28 -8.25
CA LEU A 271 14.68 -15.92 -7.95
C LEU A 271 13.23 -15.68 -8.37
N GLU A 272 12.81 -16.15 -9.55
CA GLU A 272 11.42 -16.07 -10.02
C GLU A 272 10.46 -16.80 -9.06
N ASN A 273 10.80 -18.02 -8.65
CA ASN A 273 9.98 -18.78 -7.70
C ASN A 273 9.98 -18.12 -6.31
N ALA A 274 11.12 -17.63 -5.82
CA ALA A 274 11.18 -16.92 -4.55
C ALA A 274 10.33 -15.64 -4.57
N LEU A 275 10.32 -14.89 -5.66
CA LEU A 275 9.49 -13.70 -5.84
C LEU A 275 7.99 -14.02 -5.87
N LYS A 276 7.62 -15.16 -6.45
CA LYS A 276 6.24 -15.67 -6.50
C LYS A 276 5.78 -16.21 -5.14
N GLU A 277 6.62 -17.00 -4.47
CA GLU A 277 6.23 -17.84 -3.31
C GLU A 277 6.71 -17.35 -1.95
N ALA A 278 7.77 -16.54 -1.87
CA ALA A 278 8.19 -15.86 -0.64
C ALA A 278 7.82 -14.37 -0.63
N GLY A 279 7.99 -13.67 -1.75
CA GLY A 279 7.76 -12.22 -1.89
C GLY A 279 8.89 -11.37 -1.29
N VAL A 280 9.02 -10.13 -1.77
CA VAL A 280 10.10 -9.19 -1.40
C VAL A 280 9.59 -8.01 -0.56
N GLY A 281 10.42 -7.54 0.37
CA GLY A 281 10.08 -6.40 1.23
C GLY A 281 9.43 -6.84 2.54
N ALA A 282 8.60 -5.98 3.11
CA ALA A 282 7.93 -6.21 4.38
C ALA A 282 6.53 -6.82 4.20
N LYS A 283 6.02 -7.43 5.27
CA LYS A 283 4.64 -7.96 5.35
C LYS A 283 4.31 -9.01 4.28
N THR A 284 5.29 -9.78 3.84
CA THR A 284 5.13 -10.81 2.79
C THR A 284 4.19 -11.95 3.21
N ALA A 285 4.09 -12.22 4.51
CA ALA A 285 3.18 -13.22 5.08
C ALA A 285 1.69 -12.89 4.87
N VAL A 286 1.33 -11.61 4.67
CA VAL A 286 -0.05 -11.18 4.37
C VAL A 286 -0.22 -10.79 2.89
N GLY A 287 0.71 -11.21 2.02
CA GLY A 287 0.57 -11.10 0.57
C GLY A 287 1.29 -9.92 -0.10
N TYR A 288 1.97 -9.03 0.65
CA TYR A 288 2.78 -7.97 0.03
C TYR A 288 4.01 -8.56 -0.68
N GLY A 289 4.51 -7.83 -1.68
CA GLY A 289 5.84 -8.11 -2.24
C GLY A 289 5.90 -9.23 -3.28
N ARG A 290 4.76 -9.76 -3.71
CA ARG A 290 4.69 -10.81 -4.73
C ARG A 290 4.95 -10.22 -6.12
N ILE A 291 5.79 -10.89 -6.89
CA ILE A 291 6.19 -10.46 -8.24
C ILE A 291 6.15 -11.68 -9.17
N ARG A 292 5.56 -11.53 -10.36
CA ARG A 292 5.39 -12.61 -11.35
C ARG A 292 5.65 -12.15 -12.79
N GLY A 293 5.80 -13.10 -13.71
CA GLY A 293 5.83 -12.83 -15.15
C GLY A 293 4.45 -12.39 -15.65
N GLU A 294 4.40 -11.70 -16.80
CA GLU A 294 3.15 -11.17 -17.36
C GLU A 294 2.14 -12.25 -17.80
N ASP A 295 2.59 -13.50 -17.98
CA ASP A 295 1.79 -14.65 -18.43
C ASP A 295 1.13 -15.45 -17.29
N ASP A 296 1.42 -15.12 -16.02
CA ASP A 296 0.82 -15.80 -14.86
C ASP A 296 -0.56 -15.18 -14.54
N GLU A 297 -1.64 -15.99 -14.60
CA GLU A 297 -3.00 -15.56 -14.24
C GLU A 297 -3.05 -15.11 -12.77
N TYR A 298 -3.33 -13.82 -12.53
CA TYR A 298 -3.39 -13.21 -11.20
C TYR A 298 -4.82 -13.25 -10.65
N ILE A 299 -4.99 -13.81 -9.45
CA ILE A 299 -6.21 -13.68 -8.66
C ILE A 299 -5.88 -12.73 -7.48
N PRO A 300 -6.26 -11.45 -7.56
CA PRO A 300 -6.09 -10.53 -6.45
C PRO A 300 -6.79 -11.07 -5.19
N PRO A 301 -6.23 -10.91 -3.98
CA PRO A 301 -7.05 -10.98 -2.79
C PRO A 301 -8.18 -9.95 -2.95
N GLU A 302 -9.43 -10.37 -2.69
CA GLU A 302 -10.61 -9.49 -2.78
C GLU A 302 -10.33 -8.21 -1.97
N GLU A 303 -10.07 -7.10 -2.67
CA GLU A 303 -10.06 -5.78 -2.03
C GLU A 303 -11.46 -5.62 -1.40
N PRO A 304 -11.57 -5.20 -0.12
CA PRO A 304 -12.88 -5.03 0.49
C PRO A 304 -13.67 -4.04 -0.39
N GLU A 305 -14.72 -4.53 -1.03
CA GLU A 305 -15.56 -3.70 -1.90
C GLU A 305 -15.95 -2.43 -1.14
N GLU A 306 -15.79 -1.27 -1.78
CA GLU A 306 -16.24 -0.01 -1.21
C GLU A 306 -17.72 -0.16 -0.85
N LYS A 307 -17.99 -0.27 0.46
CA LYS A 307 -19.34 -0.40 0.96
C LYS A 307 -20.10 0.85 0.54
N ARG A 308 -21.04 0.67 -0.39
CA ARG A 308 -21.96 1.72 -0.80
C ARG A 308 -22.61 2.33 0.44
N GLU A 309 -22.81 3.64 0.46
CA GLU A 309 -23.59 4.28 1.52
C GLU A 309 -25.10 4.31 1.14
N PRO A 310 -26.01 4.10 2.11
CA PRO A 310 -27.44 4.18 1.88
C PRO A 310 -27.86 5.63 1.59
N GLN A 311 -28.73 5.82 0.60
CA GLN A 311 -29.16 7.15 0.18
C GLN A 311 -30.41 7.64 0.93
N PHE A 312 -30.38 8.89 1.37
CA PHE A 312 -31.58 9.60 1.81
C PHE A 312 -32.42 10.04 0.62
N LYS A 313 -33.74 10.06 0.78
CA LYS A 313 -34.65 10.51 -0.27
C LYS A 313 -34.81 12.03 -0.24
N GLU A 314 -34.73 12.68 -1.39
CA GLU A 314 -34.97 14.13 -1.50
C GLU A 314 -36.47 14.46 -1.38
N GLY A 315 -36.82 15.46 -0.56
CA GLY A 315 -38.20 15.94 -0.41
C GLY A 315 -38.53 16.55 0.96
N ARG A 316 -39.52 17.44 1.01
CA ARG A 316 -39.90 18.23 2.21
C ARG A 316 -40.98 17.58 3.11
N THR A 317 -41.50 16.40 2.75
CA THR A 317 -42.69 15.87 3.43
C THR A 317 -42.29 15.05 4.67
N LYS A 318 -42.55 15.57 5.87
CA LYS A 318 -42.31 14.87 7.16
C LYS A 318 -43.28 13.70 7.43
N LYS A 319 -44.23 13.45 6.53
CA LYS A 319 -45.26 12.39 6.66
C LYS A 319 -45.00 11.31 5.63
N PHE A 320 -44.80 10.10 6.11
CA PHE A 320 -44.66 8.90 5.30
C PHE A 320 -46.03 8.44 4.78
N LYS A 321 -46.06 7.94 3.54
CA LYS A 321 -47.23 7.28 2.95
C LYS A 321 -46.99 5.76 2.93
N ASN A 322 -48.09 5.01 3.08
CA ASN A 322 -48.02 3.56 2.93
C ASN A 322 -47.60 3.23 1.49
N GLY A 323 -46.57 2.40 1.32
CA GLY A 323 -46.02 2.10 0.00
C GLY A 323 -44.80 2.94 -0.41
N ASP A 324 -44.36 3.89 0.42
CA ASP A 324 -43.12 4.62 0.15
C ASP A 324 -41.91 3.68 0.24
N LYS A 325 -40.97 3.86 -0.69
CA LYS A 325 -39.72 3.07 -0.77
C LYS A 325 -38.54 3.88 -0.29
N PHE A 326 -37.69 3.24 0.52
CA PHE A 326 -36.48 3.80 1.09
C PHE A 326 -35.35 2.77 1.11
N GLU A 327 -34.13 3.24 1.26
CA GLU A 327 -32.97 2.40 1.54
C GLU A 327 -32.85 2.20 3.05
N ALA A 328 -32.42 1.01 3.46
CA ALA A 328 -32.24 0.66 4.86
C ALA A 328 -30.98 -0.19 5.02
N VAL A 329 -30.32 -0.06 6.16
CA VAL A 329 -29.14 -0.86 6.52
C VAL A 329 -29.52 -1.91 7.54
N VAL A 330 -29.21 -3.17 7.27
CA VAL A 330 -29.51 -4.28 8.17
C VAL A 330 -28.63 -4.18 9.43
N THR A 331 -29.29 -4.10 10.59
CA THR A 331 -28.65 -4.00 11.90
C THR A 331 -28.59 -5.35 12.62
N LYS A 332 -29.59 -6.21 12.39
CA LYS A 332 -29.65 -7.55 12.97
C LYS A 332 -30.32 -8.53 11.99
N PRO A 333 -29.63 -9.60 11.56
CA PRO A 333 -30.21 -10.63 10.71
C PRO A 333 -31.15 -11.54 11.51
N GLY A 334 -32.08 -12.22 10.84
CA GLY A 334 -33.00 -13.17 11.48
C GLY A 334 -34.41 -13.18 10.86
N ARG A 335 -35.35 -13.83 11.55
CA ARG A 335 -36.78 -13.82 11.22
C ARG A 335 -37.60 -13.33 12.43
N PRO A 336 -37.95 -12.04 12.52
CA PRO A 336 -37.71 -10.98 11.54
C PRO A 336 -36.29 -10.37 11.65
N ALA A 337 -35.75 -9.89 10.53
CA ALA A 337 -34.56 -9.06 10.53
C ALA A 337 -34.90 -7.63 10.96
N THR A 338 -33.92 -6.89 11.48
CA THR A 338 -34.09 -5.49 11.90
C THR A 338 -33.15 -4.58 11.12
N ALA A 339 -33.67 -3.47 10.60
CA ALA A 339 -32.89 -2.50 9.81
C ALA A 339 -33.14 -1.06 10.27
N THR A 340 -32.19 -0.18 9.94
CA THR A 340 -32.34 1.28 10.07
C THR A 340 -32.73 1.86 8.72
N VAL A 341 -33.90 2.48 8.63
CA VAL A 341 -34.42 3.07 7.39
C VAL A 341 -33.94 4.52 7.26
N TYR A 342 -33.44 4.88 6.07
CA TYR A 342 -32.93 6.21 5.73
C TYR A 342 -34.04 6.99 5.02
N GLY A 343 -34.64 7.95 5.75
CA GLY A 343 -35.81 8.71 5.32
C GLY A 343 -35.48 9.97 4.52
N TYR A 344 -36.28 11.01 4.73
CA TYR A 344 -36.03 12.34 4.15
C TYR A 344 -35.10 13.18 5.05
N GLU A 345 -34.27 14.03 4.44
CA GLU A 345 -33.46 15.05 5.13
C GLU A 345 -32.63 14.47 6.30
N ASP A 346 -31.81 13.45 6.02
CA ASP A 346 -30.90 12.81 6.97
C ASP A 346 -31.54 12.09 8.17
N LYS A 347 -32.86 11.88 8.15
CA LYS A 347 -33.56 11.20 9.25
C LYS A 347 -33.43 9.69 9.18
N LYS A 348 -32.85 9.13 10.24
CA LYS A 348 -32.72 7.68 10.44
C LYS A 348 -33.86 7.17 11.33
N HIS A 349 -34.44 6.04 10.94
CA HIS A 349 -35.48 5.35 11.67
C HIS A 349 -34.96 3.96 12.06
N PRO A 350 -34.40 3.80 13.27
CA PRO A 350 -33.84 2.52 13.72
C PRO A 350 -34.95 1.53 14.12
N ASN A 351 -34.55 0.27 14.30
CA ASN A 351 -35.37 -0.80 14.86
C ASN A 351 -36.64 -1.14 14.05
N ILE A 352 -36.59 -1.01 12.73
CA ILE A 352 -37.70 -1.40 11.85
C ILE A 352 -37.59 -2.90 11.54
N GLN A 353 -38.63 -3.66 11.87
CA GLN A 353 -38.71 -5.08 11.54
C GLN A 353 -38.99 -5.26 10.05
N ILE A 354 -38.18 -6.09 9.40
CA ILE A 354 -38.30 -6.38 7.98
C ILE A 354 -39.07 -7.69 7.80
N ALA A 355 -40.23 -7.59 7.18
CA ALA A 355 -41.06 -8.72 6.78
C ALA A 355 -40.64 -9.24 5.40
N GLY A 356 -40.56 -10.56 5.24
CA GLY A 356 -40.22 -11.21 3.97
C GLY A 356 -39.19 -12.34 4.13
N ARG A 357 -38.54 -12.71 3.02
CA ARG A 357 -37.42 -13.68 3.02
C ARG A 357 -36.14 -13.00 3.48
N THR A 358 -35.91 -12.94 4.79
CA THR A 358 -34.77 -12.22 5.41
C THR A 358 -33.58 -13.10 5.76
N ASN A 359 -33.61 -14.39 5.42
CA ASN A 359 -32.55 -15.35 5.80
C ASN A 359 -31.19 -15.10 5.14
N THR A 360 -31.19 -14.43 4.00
CA THR A 360 -30.00 -14.16 3.21
C THR A 360 -29.37 -12.81 3.57
N LEU A 361 -30.00 -12.02 4.44
CA LEU A 361 -29.51 -10.71 4.85
C LEU A 361 -28.38 -10.86 5.88
N LYS A 362 -27.29 -10.13 5.67
CA LYS A 362 -26.16 -10.00 6.61
C LYS A 362 -26.21 -8.62 7.27
N VAL A 363 -25.41 -8.45 8.33
CA VAL A 363 -25.24 -7.15 8.99
C VAL A 363 -24.57 -6.21 7.99
N GLU A 364 -25.02 -4.96 7.94
CA GLU A 364 -24.58 -3.89 7.02
C GLU A 364 -25.06 -3.99 5.56
N ASP A 365 -25.82 -5.04 5.18
CA ASP A 365 -26.46 -5.07 3.86
C ASP A 365 -27.35 -3.84 3.66
N ILE A 366 -27.24 -3.21 2.49
CA ILE A 366 -28.19 -2.18 2.07
C ILE A 366 -29.33 -2.86 1.36
N ILE A 367 -30.53 -2.61 1.85
CA ILE A 367 -31.77 -3.17 1.31
C ILE A 367 -32.72 -2.06 0.89
N ARG A 368 -33.54 -2.34 -0.12
CA ARG A 368 -34.71 -1.52 -0.43
C ARG A 368 -35.89 -2.05 0.36
N VAL A 369 -36.61 -1.16 1.04
CA VAL A 369 -37.78 -1.51 1.84
C VAL A 369 -38.96 -0.63 1.48
N THR A 370 -40.15 -1.23 1.49
CA THR A 370 -41.41 -0.51 1.42
C THR A 370 -41.95 -0.35 2.84
N ILE A 371 -42.08 0.89 3.30
CA ILE A 371 -42.51 1.18 4.67
C ILE A 371 -44.04 1.19 4.80
N GLN A 372 -44.50 0.83 6.00
CA GLN A 372 -45.90 1.00 6.39
C GLN A 372 -46.04 2.24 7.28
N ALA A 373 -46.96 3.14 6.92
CA ALA A 373 -47.18 4.39 7.65
C ALA A 373 -48.49 4.36 8.44
N GLY A 374 -48.47 4.81 9.70
CA GLY A 374 -49.65 4.92 10.55
C GLY A 374 -50.51 6.15 10.22
N LYS A 375 -51.67 6.29 10.88
CA LYS A 375 -52.66 7.37 10.65
C LYS A 375 -52.10 8.81 10.74
N GLN A 376 -50.97 9.02 11.43
CA GLN A 376 -50.31 10.32 11.57
C GLN A 376 -49.12 10.51 10.59
N GLY A 377 -48.87 9.56 9.69
CA GLY A 377 -47.74 9.59 8.76
C GLY A 377 -46.39 9.26 9.40
N LYS A 378 -46.38 8.53 10.53
CA LYS A 378 -45.16 7.97 11.15
C LYS A 378 -44.89 6.56 10.62
N ILE A 379 -43.63 6.20 10.44
CA ILE A 379 -43.22 4.82 10.12
C ILE A 379 -43.67 3.91 11.25
N ILE A 380 -44.38 2.85 10.91
CA ILE A 380 -44.71 1.74 11.81
C ILE A 380 -43.45 0.89 11.95
N SER A 381 -43.24 0.21 13.08
CA SER A 381 -42.08 -0.65 13.34
C SER A 381 -41.96 -1.88 12.41
N SER A 382 -42.64 -1.88 11.25
CA SER A 382 -42.64 -2.91 10.22
C SER A 382 -42.48 -2.30 8.81
N ALA A 383 -41.64 -2.95 7.99
CA ALA A 383 -41.50 -2.66 6.56
C ALA A 383 -41.35 -3.98 5.78
N SER A 384 -41.71 -4.00 4.50
CA SER A 384 -41.52 -5.17 3.64
C SER A 384 -40.24 -5.05 2.81
N LEU A 385 -39.51 -6.16 2.67
CA LEU A 385 -38.31 -6.25 1.85
C LEU A 385 -38.66 -6.21 0.35
N ASP A 386 -38.09 -5.26 -0.38
CA ASP A 386 -38.23 -5.17 -1.85
C ASP A 386 -37.04 -5.83 -2.57
N GLY A 387 -35.84 -5.78 -1.99
CA GLY A 387 -34.62 -6.35 -2.59
C GLY A 387 -33.35 -5.94 -1.85
N ILE A 388 -32.24 -6.63 -2.17
CA ILE A 388 -30.89 -6.32 -1.67
C ILE A 388 -30.19 -5.43 -2.71
N ILE A 389 -29.53 -4.38 -2.25
CA ILE A 389 -28.85 -3.38 -3.07
C ILE A 389 -27.33 -3.63 -3.08
N SER A 390 -26.74 -3.91 -1.91
CA SER A 390 -25.33 -4.24 -1.72
C SER A 390 -25.14 -5.07 -0.47
#